data_AF-A0A3M1IRY6-F1
#
_entry.id   AF-A0A3M1IRY6-F1
#
_cell.length_a   1.000
_cell.length_b   1.000
_cell.length_c   1.000
_cell.angle_alpha   90.00
_cell.angle_beta   90.00
_cell.angle_gamma   90.00
#
_symmetry.space_group_name_H-M   'P 1'
#
loop_
_entity.id
_entity.type
_entity.pdbx_description
1 polymer ?
#
loop_
_entity_poly.entity_id
_entity_poly.type
_entity_poly.pdbx_seq_one_letter_code
_entity_poly.pdbx_strand_id
1 'polypeptide(L)'
;MRETPRVRLKLNDLPRTKSNAYALRVEGQESYAEVFSPALMVQLQEPRTVEATGIPQEFLANLVLKILYFQGTSKGWQVAQILRLNFSGVVEPLLQQLRLQHHVQVIGGNNLNRASYRYSITDKGAQRARELLERNRYVGPCPVTLHHYIDVVKLQAKNRSLVKESDVQVALQNLVLSEDVLDRIGPAVNSFRSLFLYGPPGNGKTSMARAIATRLLMSGIMIPHALYEGGQIIKLFDAEVHPVMGSEEEQLAEANGLDKRWVRCHAPVVITGGELTLRDLDLAWSDTNRYYEAPFQLKANGGMLLVDDFGRQQISPKDLLNRWIVPLEERVDFLTFHTGKKFAVPFETFIIFSTNIDPESLVDEAFLRRIRHKLNVANPTEKQFYRIFVNACHERGIAFDTSTFIHLIRNYYLDAGRSLKACHPRDLLDQVIDFATYRGVTPTMSVELMDVAARSYFTDIY
;
A
#
# COMPACT_ATOMS: atom_id res chain seq x y z
N MET A 1 17.71 -1.20 34.53
CA MET A 1 18.01 -1.45 33.10
C MET A 1 16.83 -2.22 32.54
N ARG A 2 15.97 -1.55 31.76
CA ARG A 2 14.73 -2.14 31.22
C ARG A 2 15.04 -2.77 29.87
N GLU A 3 14.62 -4.02 29.71
CA GLU A 3 14.80 -4.86 28.53
C GLU A 3 14.12 -4.25 27.29
N THR A 4 14.82 -4.25 26.17
CA THR A 4 14.30 -3.92 24.84
C THR A 4 13.56 -5.14 24.28
N PRO A 5 12.29 -5.03 23.85
CA PRO A 5 11.56 -6.19 23.36
C PRO A 5 12.01 -6.57 21.93
N ARG A 6 12.35 -7.85 21.74
CA ARG A 6 12.69 -8.46 20.45
C ARG A 6 11.43 -8.63 19.60
N VAL A 7 11.39 -8.01 18.42
CA VAL A 7 10.35 -8.24 17.40
C VAL A 7 10.67 -9.56 16.68
N ARG A 8 9.79 -10.56 16.80
CA ARG A 8 9.82 -11.80 15.99
C ARG A 8 8.86 -11.65 14.82
N LEU A 9 9.40 -11.56 13.61
CA LEU A 9 8.64 -11.69 12.37
C LEU A 9 8.17 -13.15 12.22
N LYS A 10 6.86 -13.40 12.26
CA LYS A 10 6.30 -14.70 11.89
C LYS A 10 6.01 -14.70 10.38
N LEU A 11 6.82 -15.40 9.61
CA LEU A 11 6.41 -15.93 8.31
C LEU A 11 5.54 -17.16 8.58
N ASN A 12 4.22 -17.01 8.44
CA ASN A 12 3.33 -17.99 7.81
C ASN A 12 1.87 -17.54 7.94
N ASP A 13 1.12 -17.84 6.89
CA ASP A 13 -0.34 -17.65 6.69
C ASP A 13 -0.80 -16.26 6.20
N LEU A 14 -0.37 -15.89 4.99
CA LEU A 14 -1.15 -14.99 4.12
C LEU A 14 -1.98 -15.84 3.15
N PRO A 15 -3.32 -15.74 3.15
CA PRO A 15 -4.13 -16.40 2.12
C PRO A 15 -3.77 -15.83 0.75
N ARG A 16 -3.58 -16.72 -0.24
CA ARG A 16 -3.49 -16.32 -1.66
C ARG A 16 -4.83 -15.71 -2.07
N THR A 17 -4.97 -14.39 -2.03
CA THR A 17 -6.08 -13.69 -2.68
C THR A 17 -5.83 -13.65 -4.19
N LYS A 18 -6.90 -13.58 -4.99
CA LYS A 18 -6.86 -13.49 -6.47
C LYS A 18 -6.27 -12.16 -6.99
N SER A 19 -5.51 -11.44 -6.16
CA SER A 19 -4.93 -10.15 -6.46
C SER A 19 -3.49 -10.33 -6.96
N ASN A 20 -3.16 -9.69 -8.07
CA ASN A 20 -1.82 -9.62 -8.67
C ASN A 20 -0.86 -8.67 -7.90
N ALA A 21 -1.19 -8.35 -6.65
CA ALA A 21 -0.42 -7.48 -5.79
C ALA A 21 -0.57 -7.88 -4.34
N TYR A 22 0.48 -7.67 -3.55
CA TYR A 22 0.47 -7.84 -2.10
C TYR A 22 0.84 -6.53 -1.41
N ALA A 23 0.25 -6.32 -0.24
CA ALA A 23 0.51 -5.15 0.58
C ALA A 23 1.49 -5.47 1.72
N LEU A 24 2.28 -4.48 2.11
CA LEU A 24 3.16 -4.58 3.27
C LEU A 24 2.47 -4.05 4.52
N ARG A 25 2.37 -4.89 5.55
CA ARG A 25 2.05 -4.41 6.89
C ARG A 25 3.29 -3.79 7.52
N VAL A 26 3.18 -2.52 7.91
CA VAL A 26 4.20 -1.80 8.68
C VAL A 26 3.89 -2.03 10.16
N GLU A 27 4.80 -2.68 10.89
CA GLU A 27 4.75 -2.75 12.36
C GLU A 27 5.84 -1.84 12.93
N GLY A 28 5.47 -0.81 13.69
CA GLY A 28 6.41 0.13 14.32
C GLY A 28 5.76 0.95 15.42
N GLN A 29 6.51 1.24 16.49
CA GLN A 29 6.03 2.07 17.61
C GLN A 29 5.84 3.52 17.16
N GLU A 30 4.68 4.06 17.53
CA GLU A 30 4.11 5.29 17.01
C GLU A 30 4.56 6.53 17.80
N SER A 31 4.99 7.58 17.08
CA SER A 31 4.99 8.95 17.58
C SER A 31 3.71 9.62 17.10
N TYR A 32 2.74 9.73 17.99
CA TYR A 32 1.32 10.05 17.74
C TYR A 32 1.01 11.53 17.40
N ALA A 33 1.92 12.30 16.81
CA ALA A 33 1.67 13.73 16.61
C ALA A 33 2.23 14.31 15.31
N GLU A 34 1.86 13.74 14.16
CA GLU A 34 1.74 14.57 12.96
C GLU A 34 0.34 15.19 12.96
N VAL A 35 0.24 16.42 13.45
CA VAL A 35 -0.99 17.22 13.37
C VAL A 35 -1.18 17.59 11.90
N PHE A 36 -2.27 17.13 11.28
CA PHE A 36 -2.65 17.54 9.94
C PHE A 36 -2.63 19.08 9.83
N SER A 37 -2.15 19.60 8.69
CA SER A 37 -2.11 21.05 8.48
C SER A 37 -3.50 21.69 8.71
N PRO A 38 -3.59 22.94 9.19
CA PRO A 38 -4.88 23.60 9.39
C PRO A 38 -5.77 23.60 8.13
N ALA A 39 -5.16 23.77 6.95
CA ALA A 39 -5.88 23.71 5.68
C ALA A 39 -6.47 22.32 5.39
N LEU A 40 -5.73 21.25 5.72
CA LEU A 40 -6.22 19.88 5.59
C LEU A 40 -7.35 19.58 6.59
N MET A 41 -7.24 20.07 7.82
CA MET A 41 -8.30 19.94 8.83
C MET A 41 -9.61 20.62 8.39
N VAL A 42 -9.53 21.78 7.73
CA VAL A 42 -10.71 22.44 7.15
C VAL A 42 -11.37 21.58 6.08
N GLN A 43 -10.57 20.97 5.20
CA GLN A 43 -11.10 20.07 4.16
C GLN A 43 -11.69 18.78 4.73
N LEU A 44 -11.23 18.32 5.90
CA LEU A 44 -11.70 17.09 6.53
C LEU A 44 -12.81 17.34 7.55
N GLN A 45 -13.45 18.52 7.58
CA GLN A 45 -14.59 18.77 8.46
C GLN A 45 -15.79 17.92 8.07
N GLU A 46 -16.50 17.39 9.09
CA GLU A 46 -17.71 16.59 8.88
C GLU A 46 -18.78 17.41 8.11
N PRO A 47 -19.33 16.89 7.01
CA PRO A 47 -20.43 17.56 6.31
C PRO A 47 -21.70 17.53 7.18
N ARG A 48 -22.26 18.71 7.46
CA ARG A 48 -23.45 18.90 8.31
C ARG A 48 -24.74 19.20 7.55
N THR A 49 -24.70 19.21 6.22
CA THR A 49 -25.90 19.27 5.37
C THR A 49 -25.75 18.35 4.17
N VAL A 50 -26.86 18.00 3.53
CA VAL A 50 -26.87 17.18 2.31
C VAL A 50 -26.00 17.83 1.22
N GLU A 51 -26.12 19.13 1.05
CA GLU A 51 -25.38 19.91 0.05
C GLU A 51 -23.88 19.91 0.32
N ALA A 52 -23.48 20.04 1.60
CA ALA A 52 -22.07 20.02 2.01
C ALA A 52 -21.38 18.68 1.72
N THR A 53 -22.13 17.58 1.54
CA THR A 53 -21.53 16.30 1.13
C THR A 53 -20.97 16.35 -0.30
N GLY A 54 -21.48 17.26 -1.14
CA GLY A 54 -21.24 17.31 -2.59
C GLY A 54 -21.90 16.18 -3.39
N ILE A 55 -22.68 15.31 -2.73
CA ILE A 55 -23.34 14.15 -3.34
C ILE A 55 -24.81 14.49 -3.57
N PRO A 56 -25.40 14.16 -4.75
CA PRO A 56 -26.82 14.41 -4.99
C PRO A 56 -27.72 13.73 -3.96
N GLN A 57 -28.71 14.47 -3.46
CA GLN A 57 -29.65 14.00 -2.43
C GLN A 57 -30.30 12.66 -2.78
N GLU A 58 -30.76 12.50 -4.03
CA GLU A 58 -31.34 11.25 -4.52
C GLU A 58 -30.37 10.07 -4.43
N PHE A 59 -29.08 10.29 -4.70
CA PHE A 59 -28.08 9.23 -4.57
C PHE A 59 -27.88 8.81 -3.11
N LEU A 60 -27.85 9.77 -2.18
CA LEU A 60 -27.76 9.50 -0.74
C LEU A 60 -29.01 8.77 -0.23
N ALA A 61 -30.21 9.19 -0.65
CA ALA A 61 -31.46 8.52 -0.31
C ALA A 61 -31.46 7.06 -0.82
N ASN A 62 -30.95 6.83 -2.03
CA ASN A 62 -30.78 5.48 -2.59
C ASN A 62 -29.81 4.62 -1.76
N LEU A 63 -28.71 5.21 -1.22
CA LEU A 63 -27.80 4.50 -0.32
C LEU A 63 -28.50 4.11 1.00
N VAL A 64 -29.22 5.06 1.63
CA VAL A 64 -30.02 4.79 2.84
C VAL A 64 -31.00 3.63 2.60
N LEU A 65 -31.71 3.67 1.47
CA LEU A 65 -32.69 2.65 1.13
C LEU A 65 -32.05 1.27 0.93
N LYS A 66 -30.88 1.20 0.26
CA LYS A 66 -30.13 -0.06 0.12
C LYS A 66 -29.64 -0.61 1.46
N ILE A 67 -29.21 0.25 2.40
CA ILE A 67 -28.81 -0.18 3.75
C ILE A 67 -30.00 -0.81 4.48
N LEU A 68 -31.15 -0.12 4.48
CA LEU A 68 -32.36 -0.63 5.14
C LEU A 68 -32.91 -1.89 4.48
N TYR A 69 -32.73 -2.07 3.17
CA TYR A 69 -33.09 -3.30 2.47
C TYR A 69 -32.35 -4.52 3.01
N PHE A 70 -31.03 -4.41 3.23
CA PHE A 70 -30.24 -5.53 3.76
C PHE A 70 -30.40 -5.72 5.27
N GLN A 71 -30.59 -4.66 6.04
CA GLN A 71 -30.77 -4.76 7.50
C GLN A 71 -32.20 -5.10 7.92
N GLY A 72 -33.18 -4.86 7.05
CA GLY A 72 -34.62 -4.98 7.30
C GLY A 72 -35.17 -3.90 8.24
N THR A 73 -34.51 -3.69 9.38
CA THR A 73 -34.87 -2.73 10.42
C THR A 73 -33.64 -2.16 11.10
N SER A 74 -33.53 -0.82 11.19
CA SER A 74 -32.36 -0.15 11.77
C SER A 74 -32.75 1.13 12.50
N LYS A 75 -31.99 1.49 13.54
CA LYS A 75 -32.09 2.81 14.15
C LYS A 75 -31.46 3.87 13.25
N GLY A 76 -31.97 5.10 13.28
CA GLY A 76 -31.45 6.21 12.47
C GLY A 76 -29.94 6.44 12.65
N TRP A 77 -29.44 6.39 13.89
CA TRP A 77 -28.01 6.52 14.16
C TRP A 77 -27.16 5.37 13.60
N GLN A 78 -27.70 4.16 13.47
CA GLN A 78 -26.99 3.02 12.88
C GLN A 78 -26.81 3.22 11.37
N VAL A 79 -27.84 3.74 10.69
CA VAL A 79 -27.75 4.11 9.28
C VAL A 79 -26.68 5.20 9.08
N ALA A 80 -26.65 6.20 9.96
CA ALA A 80 -25.63 7.25 9.93
C ALA A 80 -24.22 6.73 10.17
N GLN A 81 -24.05 5.76 11.08
CA GLN A 81 -22.77 5.10 11.32
C GLN A 81 -22.27 4.34 10.09
N ILE A 82 -23.14 3.59 9.41
CA ILE A 82 -22.79 2.84 8.19
C ILE A 82 -22.41 3.80 7.06
N LEU A 83 -23.17 4.89 6.89
CA LEU A 83 -22.88 5.92 5.88
C LEU A 83 -21.67 6.79 6.24
N ARG A 84 -21.24 6.77 7.51
CA ARG A 84 -20.21 7.66 8.05
C ARG A 84 -20.55 9.15 7.85
N LEU A 85 -21.82 9.50 8.06
CA LEU A 85 -22.36 10.86 7.87
C LEU A 85 -23.04 11.38 9.14
N ASN A 86 -23.13 12.71 9.24
CA ASN A 86 -23.84 13.37 10.33
C ASN A 86 -25.33 12.98 10.34
N PHE A 87 -25.84 12.53 11.48
CA PHE A 87 -27.24 12.09 11.58
C PHE A 87 -28.22 13.26 11.34
N SER A 88 -28.15 14.31 12.17
CA SER A 88 -29.16 15.37 12.20
C SER A 88 -29.19 16.20 10.91
N GLY A 89 -28.01 16.49 10.36
CA GLY A 89 -27.86 17.36 9.21
C GLY A 89 -28.02 16.68 7.85
N VAL A 90 -27.79 15.37 7.78
CA VAL A 90 -27.75 14.64 6.50
C VAL A 90 -28.71 13.45 6.50
N VAL A 91 -28.55 12.51 7.43
CA VAL A 91 -29.29 11.23 7.37
C VAL A 91 -30.75 11.38 7.77
N GLU A 92 -31.06 12.22 8.75
CA GLU A 92 -32.43 12.48 9.17
C GLU A 92 -33.29 13.08 8.03
N PRO A 93 -32.87 14.15 7.31
CA PRO A 93 -33.61 14.65 6.14
C PRO A 93 -33.87 13.57 5.09
N LEU A 94 -32.90 12.69 4.82
CA LEU A 94 -33.06 11.61 3.84
C LEU A 94 -34.08 10.56 4.31
N LEU A 95 -34.05 10.18 5.59
CA LEU A 95 -35.04 9.27 6.18
C LEU A 95 -36.45 9.88 6.16
N GLN A 96 -36.57 11.19 6.40
CA GLN A 96 -37.85 11.91 6.29
C GLN A 96 -38.37 11.92 4.85
N GLN A 97 -37.51 12.21 3.86
CA GLN A 97 -37.87 12.13 2.45
C GLN A 97 -38.38 10.74 2.08
N LEU A 98 -37.62 9.69 2.39
CA LEU A 98 -38.01 8.32 2.07
C LEU A 98 -39.32 7.91 2.76
N ARG A 99 -39.59 8.46 3.96
CA ARG A 99 -40.85 8.25 4.67
C ARG A 99 -42.02 8.94 3.96
N LEU A 100 -41.86 10.20 3.55
CA LEU A 100 -42.88 10.93 2.78
C LEU A 100 -43.19 10.24 1.44
N GLN A 101 -42.19 9.61 0.83
CA GLN A 101 -42.35 8.82 -0.40
C GLN A 101 -42.94 7.41 -0.16
N HIS A 102 -43.22 7.04 1.09
CA HIS A 102 -43.67 5.72 1.52
C HIS A 102 -42.71 4.58 1.18
N HIS A 103 -41.40 4.85 1.12
CA HIS A 103 -40.38 3.81 0.97
C HIS A 103 -39.97 3.21 2.32
N VAL A 104 -40.01 4.00 3.40
CA VAL A 104 -39.68 3.57 4.76
C VAL A 104 -40.76 4.01 5.75
N GLN A 105 -40.85 3.33 6.88
CA GLN A 105 -41.78 3.65 7.96
C GLN A 105 -41.08 3.58 9.33
N VAL A 106 -41.59 4.34 10.30
CA VAL A 106 -41.11 4.28 11.69
C VAL A 106 -41.96 3.27 12.44
N ILE A 107 -41.34 2.23 12.99
CA ILE A 107 -42.02 1.13 13.69
C ILE A 107 -41.82 1.18 15.22
N GLY A 108 -41.06 2.16 15.72
CA GLY A 108 -40.88 2.40 17.16
C GLY A 108 -39.74 3.38 17.44
N GLY A 109 -39.64 3.86 18.68
CA GLY A 109 -38.58 4.78 19.10
C GLY A 109 -39.04 5.74 20.20
N ASN A 110 -38.08 6.44 20.84
CA ASN A 110 -38.40 7.43 21.85
C ASN A 110 -38.65 8.80 21.19
N ASN A 111 -39.84 9.38 21.40
CA ASN A 111 -40.27 10.64 20.78
C ASN A 111 -39.32 11.83 20.99
N LEU A 112 -38.51 11.80 22.05
CA LEU A 112 -37.55 12.86 22.38
C LEU A 112 -36.25 12.81 21.55
N ASN A 113 -35.89 11.65 20.99
CA ASN A 113 -34.64 11.49 20.23
C ASN A 113 -34.90 10.76 18.90
N ARG A 114 -34.97 11.53 17.81
CA ARG A 114 -35.23 11.00 16.45
C ARG A 114 -34.13 10.07 15.94
N ALA A 115 -32.90 10.19 16.44
CA ALA A 115 -31.83 9.25 16.11
C ALA A 115 -32.13 7.83 16.62
N SER A 116 -32.90 7.72 17.71
CA SER A 116 -33.32 6.45 18.30
C SER A 116 -34.49 5.78 17.58
N TYR A 117 -35.16 6.48 16.64
CA TYR A 117 -36.25 5.92 15.86
C TYR A 117 -35.77 4.72 15.07
N ARG A 118 -36.59 3.67 15.09
CA ARG A 118 -36.41 2.42 14.38
C ARG A 118 -37.18 2.50 13.07
N TYR A 119 -36.45 2.52 11.97
CA TYR A 119 -36.96 2.55 10.61
C TYR A 119 -37.01 1.14 10.06
N SER A 120 -38.07 0.84 9.32
CA SER A 120 -38.24 -0.40 8.57
C SER A 120 -38.59 -0.07 7.12
N ILE A 121 -38.07 -0.88 6.19
CA ILE A 121 -38.37 -0.74 4.78
C ILE A 121 -39.79 -1.26 4.49
N THR A 122 -40.52 -0.57 3.61
CA THR A 122 -41.84 -1.01 3.12
C THR A 122 -41.69 -1.88 1.88
N ASP A 123 -42.75 -2.55 1.42
CA ASP A 123 -42.73 -3.31 0.16
C ASP A 123 -42.36 -2.43 -1.05
N LYS A 124 -42.91 -1.20 -1.10
CA LYS A 124 -42.56 -0.20 -2.12
C LYS A 124 -41.09 0.19 -2.05
N GLY A 125 -40.55 0.36 -0.85
CA GLY A 125 -39.12 0.58 -0.62
C GLY A 125 -38.27 -0.59 -1.07
N ALA A 126 -38.67 -1.81 -0.76
CA ALA A 126 -37.94 -3.03 -1.09
C ALA A 126 -37.93 -3.30 -2.60
N GLN A 127 -39.02 -3.01 -3.32
CA GLN A 127 -39.04 -3.04 -4.78
C GLN A 127 -38.04 -2.02 -5.36
N ARG A 128 -38.09 -0.77 -4.89
CA ARG A 128 -37.16 0.27 -5.34
C ARG A 128 -35.70 -0.08 -5.05
N ALA A 129 -35.39 -0.64 -3.88
CA ALA A 129 -34.05 -1.09 -3.53
C ALA A 129 -33.52 -2.15 -4.50
N ARG A 130 -34.36 -3.11 -4.91
CA ARG A 130 -33.98 -4.15 -5.90
C ARG A 130 -33.61 -3.53 -7.24
N GLU A 131 -34.40 -2.59 -7.76
CA GLU A 131 -34.08 -1.85 -9.00
C GLU A 131 -32.75 -1.08 -8.90
N LEU A 132 -32.46 -0.50 -7.73
CA LEU A 132 -31.20 0.20 -7.49
C LEU A 132 -30.01 -0.76 -7.45
N LEU A 133 -30.16 -1.93 -6.82
CA LEU A 133 -29.14 -2.97 -6.74
C LEU A 133 -28.87 -3.64 -8.10
N GLU A 134 -29.83 -3.62 -9.01
CA GLU A 134 -29.58 -3.95 -10.40
C GLU A 134 -28.64 -2.93 -11.05
N ARG A 135 -28.65 -1.65 -10.69
CA ARG A 135 -27.75 -0.67 -11.32
C ARG A 135 -26.40 -0.59 -10.63
N ASN A 136 -26.39 -0.70 -9.31
CA ASN A 136 -25.21 -0.52 -8.47
C ASN A 136 -25.40 -1.19 -7.10
N ARG A 137 -24.54 -2.16 -6.78
CA ARG A 137 -24.64 -2.94 -5.52
C ARG A 137 -23.81 -2.37 -4.37
N TYR A 138 -23.26 -1.16 -4.52
CA TYR A 138 -22.48 -0.56 -3.45
C TYR A 138 -23.36 -0.25 -2.24
N VAL A 139 -22.99 -0.77 -1.07
CA VAL A 139 -23.62 -0.50 0.22
C VAL A 139 -22.51 -0.37 1.25
N GLY A 140 -22.48 0.74 1.99
CA GLY A 140 -21.41 1.05 2.92
C GLY A 140 -21.28 2.56 3.16
N PRO A 141 -20.09 3.02 3.58
CA PRO A 141 -19.78 4.44 3.78
C PRO A 141 -20.13 5.28 2.55
N CYS A 142 -20.65 6.48 2.77
CA CYS A 142 -20.93 7.39 1.66
C CYS A 142 -19.61 7.73 0.93
N PRO A 143 -19.58 7.68 -0.42
CA PRO A 143 -18.41 8.12 -1.15
C PRO A 143 -18.17 9.63 -0.96
N VAL A 144 -16.94 10.04 -1.20
CA VAL A 144 -16.51 11.45 -1.28
C VAL A 144 -16.44 11.85 -2.75
N THR A 145 -16.73 13.12 -3.08
CA THR A 145 -16.62 13.56 -4.47
C THR A 145 -15.17 13.46 -4.97
N LEU A 146 -14.99 13.18 -6.25
CA LEU A 146 -13.65 13.15 -6.85
C LEU A 146 -12.91 14.47 -6.63
N HIS A 147 -13.60 15.61 -6.78
CA HIS A 147 -13.00 16.93 -6.55
C HIS A 147 -12.46 17.07 -5.12
N HIS A 148 -13.24 16.70 -4.11
CA HIS A 148 -12.82 16.77 -2.71
C HIS A 148 -11.62 15.84 -2.43
N TYR A 149 -11.60 14.67 -3.06
CA TYR A 149 -10.43 13.79 -3.04
C TYR A 149 -9.17 14.46 -3.59
N ILE A 150 -9.27 15.12 -4.73
CA ILE A 150 -8.15 15.82 -5.37
C ILE A 150 -7.59 16.91 -4.47
N ASP A 151 -8.46 17.71 -3.83
CA ASP A 151 -8.04 18.80 -2.94
C ASP A 151 -7.27 18.28 -1.72
N VAL A 152 -7.79 17.22 -1.08
CA VAL A 152 -7.15 16.59 0.08
C VAL A 152 -5.80 15.99 -0.30
N VAL A 153 -5.71 15.24 -1.41
CA VAL A 153 -4.44 14.64 -1.85
C VAL A 153 -3.38 15.69 -2.13
N LYS A 154 -3.74 16.80 -2.80
CA LYS A 154 -2.81 17.90 -3.06
C LYS A 154 -2.30 18.55 -1.76
N LEU A 155 -3.17 18.73 -0.77
CA LEU A 155 -2.78 19.26 0.53
C LEU A 155 -1.86 18.29 1.29
N GLN A 156 -2.16 16.99 1.28
CA GLN A 156 -1.30 15.98 1.92
C GLN A 156 0.09 15.94 1.27
N ALA A 157 0.15 15.96 -0.07
CA ALA A 157 1.40 15.99 -0.81
C ALA A 157 2.27 17.22 -0.50
N LYS A 158 1.65 18.40 -0.38
CA LYS A 158 2.35 19.65 -0.05
C LYS A 158 2.93 19.65 1.36
N ASN A 159 2.32 18.94 2.30
CA ASN A 159 2.71 18.90 3.71
C ASN A 159 3.50 17.63 4.08
N ARG A 160 4.03 16.89 3.10
CA ARG A 160 4.82 15.69 3.34
C ARG A 160 6.10 16.01 4.11
N SER A 161 6.38 15.24 5.16
CA SER A 161 7.63 15.33 5.92
C SER A 161 8.83 15.00 5.04
N LEU A 162 9.87 15.84 5.11
CA LEU A 162 11.12 15.62 4.37
C LEU A 162 12.00 14.62 5.11
N VAL A 163 12.52 13.65 4.37
CA VAL A 163 13.48 12.65 4.82
C VAL A 163 14.88 13.26 4.89
N LYS A 164 15.54 13.13 6.03
CA LYS A 164 16.94 13.55 6.23
C LYS A 164 17.88 12.37 6.05
N GLU A 165 19.17 12.68 5.91
CA GLU A 165 20.23 11.68 5.81
C GLU A 165 20.22 10.71 7.01
N SER A 166 20.04 11.24 8.22
CA SER A 166 19.92 10.44 9.45
C SER A 166 18.79 9.41 9.39
N ASP A 167 17.67 9.77 8.78
CA ASP A 167 16.50 8.90 8.66
C ASP A 167 16.79 7.74 7.70
N VAL A 168 17.49 8.04 6.59
CA VAL A 168 17.95 7.02 5.61
C VAL A 168 18.93 6.05 6.26
N GLN A 169 19.92 6.57 7.01
CA GLN A 169 20.90 5.74 7.70
C GLN A 169 20.23 4.79 8.69
N VAL A 170 19.28 5.27 9.50
CA VAL A 170 18.52 4.44 10.45
C VAL A 170 17.63 3.44 9.73
N ALA A 171 16.92 3.86 8.68
CA ALA A 171 16.02 2.99 7.92
C ALA A 171 16.75 1.82 7.24
N LEU A 172 17.98 2.06 6.77
CA LEU A 172 18.77 1.10 6.00
C LEU A 172 19.91 0.49 6.81
N GLN A 173 19.99 0.71 8.12
CA GLN A 173 21.09 0.24 8.99
C GLN A 173 21.32 -1.27 8.93
N ASN A 174 20.28 -2.05 8.62
CA ASN A 174 20.36 -3.51 8.49
C ASN A 174 20.87 -3.97 7.12
N LEU A 175 21.05 -3.05 6.17
CA LEU A 175 21.57 -3.33 4.83
C LEU A 175 22.99 -2.78 4.71
N VAL A 176 23.92 -3.63 4.27
CA VAL A 176 25.29 -3.20 3.98
C VAL A 176 25.33 -2.62 2.57
N LEU A 177 25.20 -1.30 2.48
CA LEU A 177 25.19 -0.55 1.23
C LEU A 177 26.46 0.31 1.10
N SER A 178 26.73 0.83 -0.10
CA SER A 178 27.75 1.86 -0.31
C SER A 178 27.25 3.23 0.14
N GLU A 179 28.17 4.14 0.46
CA GLU A 179 27.82 5.53 0.80
C GLU A 179 27.10 6.23 -0.36
N ASP A 180 27.58 6.07 -1.61
CA ASP A 180 26.90 6.59 -2.81
C ASP A 180 25.42 6.16 -2.89
N VAL A 181 25.12 4.91 -2.53
CA VAL A 181 23.75 4.41 -2.52
C VAL A 181 22.91 5.13 -1.46
N LEU A 182 23.44 5.28 -0.25
CA LEU A 182 22.74 5.96 0.85
C LEU A 182 22.48 7.44 0.50
N ASP A 183 23.49 8.13 -0.04
CA ASP A 183 23.45 9.55 -0.40
C ASP A 183 22.39 9.85 -1.47
N ARG A 184 22.11 8.87 -2.34
CA ARG A 184 21.17 9.02 -3.47
C ARG A 184 19.74 8.62 -3.13
N ILE A 185 19.52 7.80 -2.10
CA ILE A 185 18.18 7.38 -1.68
C ILE A 185 17.39 8.53 -1.07
N GLY A 186 17.99 9.30 -0.16
CA GLY A 186 17.30 10.43 0.50
C GLY A 186 16.68 11.41 -0.50
N PRO A 187 17.46 11.94 -1.46
CA PRO A 187 16.93 12.79 -2.53
C PRO A 187 15.84 12.11 -3.37
N ALA A 188 15.97 10.80 -3.65
CA ALA A 188 14.97 10.06 -4.41
C ALA A 188 13.62 10.00 -3.68
N VAL A 189 13.64 9.68 -2.38
CA VAL A 189 12.44 9.62 -1.54
C VAL A 189 11.82 11.01 -1.39
N ASN A 190 12.62 12.05 -1.15
CA ASN A 190 12.13 13.43 -1.05
C ASN A 190 11.52 13.96 -2.35
N SER A 191 12.03 13.52 -3.51
CA SER A 191 11.42 13.87 -4.79
C SER A 191 10.02 13.30 -4.95
N PHE A 192 9.74 12.15 -4.31
CA PHE A 192 8.50 11.41 -4.37
C PHE A 192 7.99 11.13 -5.81
N ARG A 193 8.92 10.99 -6.76
CA ARG A 193 8.59 10.76 -8.19
C ARG A 193 8.83 9.30 -8.58
N SER A 194 10.03 8.99 -9.04
CA SER A 194 10.38 7.66 -9.53
C SER A 194 11.82 7.29 -9.19
N LEU A 195 12.01 6.03 -8.81
CA LEU A 195 13.30 5.43 -8.51
C LEU A 195 13.46 4.12 -9.28
N PHE A 196 14.53 4.00 -10.04
CA PHE A 196 14.94 2.77 -10.72
C PHE A 196 16.06 2.11 -9.93
N LEU A 197 15.79 0.95 -9.35
CA LEU A 197 16.77 0.09 -8.71
C LEU A 197 17.19 -1.00 -9.71
N TYR A 198 18.44 -0.95 -10.18
CA TYR A 198 18.96 -1.94 -11.12
C TYR A 198 20.28 -2.52 -10.64
N GLY A 199 20.70 -3.63 -11.23
CA GLY A 199 21.96 -4.31 -10.89
C GLY A 199 21.75 -5.82 -10.68
N PRO A 200 22.81 -6.58 -10.37
CA PRO A 200 22.74 -8.02 -10.31
C PRO A 200 21.71 -8.54 -9.28
N PRO A 201 21.12 -9.73 -9.50
CA PRO A 201 20.18 -10.33 -8.55
C PRO A 201 20.86 -10.67 -7.22
N GLY A 202 20.07 -10.68 -6.14
CA GLY A 202 20.55 -11.07 -4.82
C GLY A 202 21.28 -9.97 -4.02
N ASN A 203 21.30 -8.72 -4.50
CA ASN A 203 21.96 -7.61 -3.80
C ASN A 203 21.01 -6.70 -2.98
N GLY A 204 19.79 -7.16 -2.69
CA GLY A 204 18.91 -6.50 -1.72
C GLY A 204 18.07 -5.33 -2.26
N LYS A 205 17.85 -5.22 -3.57
CA LYS A 205 16.95 -4.19 -4.18
C LYS A 205 15.55 -4.20 -3.57
N THR A 206 14.90 -5.36 -3.51
CA THR A 206 13.57 -5.52 -2.91
C THR A 206 13.58 -5.21 -1.41
N SER A 207 14.65 -5.60 -0.69
CA SER A 207 14.81 -5.28 0.74
C SER A 207 14.96 -3.77 0.98
N MET A 208 15.70 -3.08 0.11
CA MET A 208 15.86 -1.63 0.13
C MET A 208 14.53 -0.92 -0.15
N ALA A 209 13.81 -1.32 -1.21
CA ALA A 209 12.50 -0.76 -1.52
C ALA A 209 11.49 -0.94 -0.36
N ARG A 210 11.52 -2.11 0.29
CA ARG A 210 10.70 -2.40 1.48
C ARG A 210 11.09 -1.55 2.68
N ALA A 211 12.38 -1.36 2.94
CA ALA A 211 12.86 -0.50 4.01
C ALA A 211 12.45 0.96 3.78
N ILE A 212 12.54 1.46 2.54
CA ILE A 212 12.03 2.78 2.15
C ILE A 212 10.54 2.89 2.50
N ALA A 213 9.73 1.93 2.04
CA ALA A 213 8.30 1.92 2.26
C ALA A 213 7.91 1.92 3.75
N THR A 214 8.57 1.08 4.54
CA THR A 214 8.18 0.82 5.93
C THR A 214 8.79 1.79 6.93
N ARG A 215 9.91 2.45 6.59
CA ARG A 215 10.66 3.29 7.54
C ARG A 215 10.77 4.76 7.13
N LEU A 216 10.66 5.07 5.84
CA LEU A 216 10.80 6.44 5.33
C LEU A 216 9.47 7.08 4.93
N LEU A 217 8.41 6.28 4.73
CA LEU A 217 7.09 6.77 4.34
C LEU A 217 6.07 6.75 5.49
N MET A 218 6.52 6.86 6.74
CA MET A 218 5.70 6.61 7.94
C MET A 218 4.64 7.69 8.26
N SER A 219 4.45 8.70 7.41
CA SER A 219 3.44 9.75 7.63
C SER A 219 2.02 9.22 7.48
N GLY A 220 1.12 9.68 8.35
CA GLY A 220 -0.31 9.34 8.27
C GLY A 220 -0.98 10.01 7.06
N ILE A 221 -1.83 9.27 6.37
CA ILE A 221 -2.58 9.74 5.19
C ILE A 221 -4.07 9.45 5.34
N MET A 222 -4.92 10.36 4.86
CA MET A 222 -6.36 10.18 4.81
C MET A 222 -6.77 9.59 3.46
N ILE A 223 -7.49 8.47 3.54
CA ILE A 223 -7.99 7.72 2.38
C ILE A 223 -9.51 7.58 2.51
N PRO A 224 -10.30 8.02 1.53
CA PRO A 224 -11.74 7.84 1.60
C PRO A 224 -12.12 6.40 1.24
N HIS A 225 -13.24 5.93 1.80
CA HIS A 225 -13.74 4.59 1.50
C HIS A 225 -14.01 4.38 0.00
N ALA A 226 -14.61 5.37 -0.65
CA ALA A 226 -14.91 5.37 -2.08
C ALA A 226 -15.02 6.79 -2.62
N LEU A 227 -14.88 6.91 -3.94
CA LEU A 227 -15.02 8.15 -4.69
C LEU A 227 -16.32 8.16 -5.49
N TYR A 228 -16.90 9.34 -5.65
CA TYR A 228 -18.09 9.61 -6.44
C TYR A 228 -17.75 10.56 -7.60
N GLU A 229 -18.13 10.17 -8.81
CA GLU A 229 -17.99 11.01 -9.99
C GLU A 229 -19.12 10.69 -11.00
N GLY A 230 -19.96 11.67 -11.30
CA GLY A 230 -21.00 11.55 -12.33
C GLY A 230 -21.96 10.35 -12.14
N GLY A 231 -22.33 10.00 -10.91
CA GLY A 231 -23.20 8.86 -10.61
C GLY A 231 -22.48 7.52 -10.50
N GLN A 232 -21.18 7.47 -10.78
CA GLN A 232 -20.35 6.28 -10.65
C GLN A 232 -19.64 6.26 -9.29
N ILE A 233 -19.35 5.05 -8.81
CA ILE A 233 -18.58 4.81 -7.59
C ILE A 233 -17.27 4.15 -7.98
N ILE A 234 -16.17 4.65 -7.42
CA ILE A 234 -14.85 4.02 -7.48
C ILE A 234 -14.47 3.65 -6.05
N LYS A 235 -14.45 2.36 -5.73
CA LYS A 235 -13.97 1.88 -4.44
C LYS A 235 -12.45 2.08 -4.38
N LEU A 236 -12.01 2.76 -3.33
CA LEU A 236 -10.60 3.14 -3.16
C LEU A 236 -9.98 2.43 -1.96
N PHE A 237 -10.61 2.57 -0.79
CA PHE A 237 -10.12 1.93 0.43
C PHE A 237 -10.14 0.40 0.31
N ASP A 238 -9.04 -0.18 0.74
CA ASP A 238 -8.74 -1.60 0.69
C ASP A 238 -7.90 -1.92 1.92
N ALA A 239 -8.42 -2.73 2.83
CA ALA A 239 -7.79 -2.99 4.13
C ALA A 239 -6.46 -3.74 4.01
N GLU A 240 -6.19 -4.41 2.88
CA GLU A 240 -4.88 -5.00 2.62
C GLU A 240 -3.88 -3.89 2.29
N VAL A 241 -4.23 -2.98 1.38
CA VAL A 241 -3.34 -1.91 0.87
C VAL A 241 -3.21 -0.71 1.81
N HIS A 242 -4.23 -0.44 2.61
CA HIS A 242 -4.33 0.74 3.48
C HIS A 242 -4.40 0.33 4.95
N PRO A 243 -3.26 0.00 5.59
CA PRO A 243 -3.21 -0.31 7.01
C PRO A 243 -3.73 0.88 7.82
N VAL A 244 -4.79 0.66 8.58
CA VAL A 244 -5.44 1.66 9.43
C VAL A 244 -4.51 2.02 10.59
N MET A 245 -4.36 3.32 10.91
CA MET A 245 -3.58 3.79 12.06
C MET A 245 -4.46 3.86 13.31
N GLY A 246 -4.01 3.27 14.41
CA GLY A 246 -4.78 3.19 15.65
C GLY A 246 -6.01 2.27 15.54
N SER A 247 -6.67 2.07 16.67
CA SER A 247 -7.94 1.36 16.79
C SER A 247 -9.12 2.18 16.27
N GLU A 248 -10.24 1.51 15.93
CA GLU A 248 -11.46 2.21 15.49
C GLU A 248 -11.97 3.19 16.58
N GLU A 249 -11.82 2.84 17.85
CA GLU A 249 -12.21 3.70 18.99
C GLU A 249 -11.34 4.97 19.06
N GLU A 250 -10.02 4.83 18.89
CA GLU A 250 -9.09 5.96 18.83
C GLU A 250 -9.40 6.85 17.63
N GLN A 251 -9.64 6.28 16.45
CA GLN A 251 -10.04 7.05 15.27
C GLN A 251 -11.35 7.80 15.48
N LEU A 252 -12.34 7.17 16.12
CA LEU A 252 -13.63 7.81 16.41
C LEU A 252 -13.49 8.95 17.44
N ALA A 253 -12.61 8.80 18.42
CA ALA A 253 -12.31 9.83 19.41
C ALA A 253 -11.54 11.01 18.80
N GLU A 254 -10.53 10.73 17.95
CA GLU A 254 -9.77 11.74 17.20
C GLU A 254 -10.61 12.46 16.14
N ALA A 255 -11.57 11.75 15.53
CA ALA A 255 -12.44 12.28 14.49
C ALA A 255 -13.57 13.18 15.04
N ASN A 256 -13.43 13.75 16.24
CA ASN A 256 -14.45 14.65 16.79
C ASN A 256 -14.60 15.90 15.91
N GLY A 257 -15.64 15.90 15.07
CA GLY A 257 -15.89 16.94 14.06
C GLY A 257 -15.22 16.72 12.71
N LEU A 258 -14.48 15.61 12.52
CA LEU A 258 -13.90 15.23 11.24
C LEU A 258 -14.84 14.30 10.45
N ASP A 259 -14.70 14.34 9.13
CA ASP A 259 -15.46 13.56 8.18
C ASP A 259 -15.06 12.08 8.22
N LYS A 260 -15.95 11.26 8.75
CA LYS A 260 -15.74 9.83 8.98
C LYS A 260 -15.76 8.98 7.70
N ARG A 261 -16.04 9.59 6.54
CA ARG A 261 -15.88 8.92 5.22
C ARG A 261 -14.41 8.67 4.88
N TRP A 262 -13.51 9.38 5.56
CA TRP A 262 -12.07 9.26 5.47
C TRP A 262 -11.50 8.41 6.59
N VAL A 263 -10.54 7.57 6.23
CA VAL A 263 -9.83 6.68 7.13
C VAL A 263 -8.39 7.16 7.24
N ARG A 264 -7.88 7.26 8.47
CA ARG A 264 -6.45 7.54 8.71
C ARG A 264 -5.66 6.24 8.56
N CYS A 265 -4.72 6.23 7.63
CA CYS A 265 -3.92 5.06 7.28
C CYS A 265 -2.43 5.40 7.31
N HIS A 266 -1.61 4.36 7.44
CA HIS A 266 -0.21 4.46 7.05
C HIS A 266 -0.14 4.67 5.52
N ALA A 267 0.95 5.27 5.03
CA ALA A 267 1.14 5.46 3.60
C ALA A 267 0.96 4.12 2.86
N PRO A 268 0.12 4.07 1.81
CA PRO A 268 -0.20 2.82 1.14
C PRO A 268 1.02 2.28 0.39
N VAL A 269 1.21 0.97 0.43
CA VAL A 269 2.30 0.29 -0.27
C VAL A 269 1.74 -0.85 -1.09
N VAL A 270 1.80 -0.69 -2.41
CA VAL A 270 1.43 -1.72 -3.37
C VAL A 270 2.68 -2.32 -3.99
N ILE A 271 2.79 -3.65 -3.98
CA ILE A 271 3.90 -4.36 -4.62
C ILE A 271 3.33 -5.31 -5.66
N THR A 272 3.95 -5.32 -6.84
CA THR A 272 3.59 -6.16 -7.97
C THR A 272 4.86 -6.67 -8.66
N GLY A 273 4.78 -7.86 -9.26
CA GLY A 273 5.89 -8.54 -9.94
C GLY A 273 5.60 -8.85 -11.42
N GLY A 274 5.82 -10.10 -11.83
CA GLY A 274 5.64 -10.56 -13.21
C GLY A 274 4.18 -10.64 -13.68
N GLU A 275 3.25 -10.60 -12.74
CA GLU A 275 1.81 -10.68 -12.93
C GLU A 275 1.13 -9.35 -13.27
N LEU A 276 1.88 -8.23 -13.24
CA LEU A 276 1.34 -6.91 -13.57
C LEU A 276 0.85 -6.84 -15.02
N THR A 277 -0.37 -6.35 -15.22
CA THR A 277 -0.97 -6.09 -16.54
C THR A 277 -1.39 -4.63 -16.69
N LEU A 278 -1.62 -4.15 -17.92
CA LEU A 278 -2.19 -2.80 -18.13
C LEU A 278 -3.56 -2.63 -17.49
N ARG A 279 -4.35 -3.70 -17.38
CA ARG A 279 -5.69 -3.65 -16.79
C ARG A 279 -5.63 -3.27 -15.31
N ASP A 280 -4.55 -3.66 -14.62
CA ASP A 280 -4.33 -3.30 -13.22
C ASP A 280 -4.02 -1.80 -13.04
N LEU A 281 -3.68 -1.11 -14.13
CA LEU A 281 -3.41 0.32 -14.20
C LEU A 281 -4.61 1.15 -14.69
N ASP A 282 -5.75 0.52 -14.97
CA ASP A 282 -6.99 1.18 -15.38
C ASP A 282 -8.12 0.87 -14.38
N LEU A 283 -9.24 1.62 -14.46
CA LEU A 283 -10.40 1.36 -13.62
C LEU A 283 -10.99 -0.02 -13.94
N ALA A 284 -11.05 -0.88 -12.93
CA ALA A 284 -11.62 -2.21 -13.09
C ALA A 284 -13.12 -2.17 -12.79
N TRP A 285 -13.95 -2.31 -13.83
CA TRP A 285 -15.39 -2.48 -13.66
C TRP A 285 -15.71 -3.91 -13.18
N SER A 286 -16.55 -4.03 -12.15
CA SER A 286 -17.07 -5.32 -11.69
C SER A 286 -18.50 -5.52 -12.18
N ASP A 287 -18.74 -6.51 -13.04
CA ASP A 287 -20.11 -6.86 -13.48
C ASP A 287 -20.99 -7.40 -12.34
N THR A 288 -20.35 -8.06 -11.36
CA THR A 288 -21.01 -8.60 -10.18
C THR A 288 -21.46 -7.48 -9.24
N ASN A 289 -20.59 -6.49 -8.98
CA ASN A 289 -20.84 -5.44 -8.00
C ASN A 289 -21.41 -4.16 -8.61
N ARG A 290 -21.21 -3.94 -9.91
CA ARG A 290 -21.64 -2.78 -10.70
C ARG A 290 -21.13 -1.45 -10.14
N TYR A 291 -19.85 -1.44 -9.80
CA TYR A 291 -19.04 -0.26 -9.51
C TYR A 291 -17.58 -0.53 -9.92
N TYR A 292 -16.75 0.52 -9.92
CA TYR A 292 -15.35 0.43 -10.27
C TYR A 292 -14.48 0.18 -9.04
N GLU A 293 -13.40 -0.56 -9.22
CA GLU A 293 -12.28 -0.64 -8.29
C GLU A 293 -11.16 0.28 -8.79
N ALA A 294 -10.51 1.00 -7.87
CA ALA A 294 -9.38 1.86 -8.18
C ALA A 294 -8.15 1.04 -8.63
N PRO A 295 -7.39 1.52 -9.64
CA PRO A 295 -6.15 0.89 -10.07
C PRO A 295 -5.04 1.01 -9.03
N PHE A 296 -3.97 0.22 -9.18
CA PHE A 296 -2.87 0.12 -8.22
C PHE A 296 -2.23 1.46 -7.89
N GLN A 297 -1.94 2.29 -8.88
CA GLN A 297 -1.34 3.60 -8.65
C GLN A 297 -2.27 4.55 -7.88
N LEU A 298 -3.60 4.43 -8.04
CA LEU A 298 -4.56 5.27 -7.33
C LEU A 298 -4.73 4.79 -5.89
N LYS A 299 -4.70 3.47 -5.64
CA LYS A 299 -4.64 2.91 -4.29
C LYS A 299 -3.32 3.25 -3.58
N ALA A 300 -2.21 3.30 -4.30
CA ALA A 300 -0.90 3.68 -3.77
C ALA A 300 -0.68 5.20 -3.63
N ASN A 301 -1.68 6.02 -3.91
CA ASN A 301 -1.52 7.47 -3.99
C ASN A 301 -1.14 8.08 -2.63
N GLY A 302 -0.12 8.94 -2.63
CA GLY A 302 0.51 9.46 -1.40
C GLY A 302 1.45 8.49 -0.69
N GLY A 303 1.57 7.26 -1.20
CA GLY A 303 2.51 6.22 -0.76
C GLY A 303 3.38 5.71 -1.90
N MET A 304 3.55 4.40 -2.01
CA MET A 304 4.52 3.76 -2.91
C MET A 304 3.92 2.63 -3.74
N LEU A 305 4.32 2.57 -5.01
CA LEU A 305 4.10 1.43 -5.92
C LEU A 305 5.46 0.82 -6.32
N LEU A 306 5.74 -0.41 -5.89
CA LEU A 306 6.92 -1.16 -6.30
C LEU A 306 6.57 -2.15 -7.39
N VAL A 307 7.22 -2.00 -8.55
CA VAL A 307 7.20 -2.97 -9.65
C VAL A 307 8.51 -3.75 -9.60
N ASP A 308 8.46 -4.95 -9.01
CA ASP A 308 9.61 -5.84 -8.90
C ASP A 308 9.79 -6.70 -10.15
N ASP A 309 11.02 -7.17 -10.38
CA ASP A 309 11.41 -7.88 -11.60
C ASP A 309 10.94 -7.19 -12.90
N PHE A 310 11.00 -5.86 -12.94
CA PHE A 310 10.62 -5.06 -14.10
C PHE A 310 11.42 -5.48 -15.34
N GLY A 311 10.74 -5.78 -16.45
CA GLY A 311 11.34 -6.45 -17.61
C GLY A 311 10.98 -7.91 -17.78
N ARG A 312 10.36 -8.54 -16.77
CA ARG A 312 9.96 -9.97 -16.79
C ARG A 312 8.45 -10.19 -16.77
N GLN A 313 7.68 -9.11 -16.95
CA GLN A 313 6.22 -9.16 -17.05
C GLN A 313 5.79 -9.76 -18.40
N GLN A 314 4.57 -10.28 -18.47
CA GLN A 314 3.96 -10.67 -19.75
C GLN A 314 3.82 -9.48 -20.71
N ILE A 315 3.63 -8.29 -20.17
CA ILE A 315 3.59 -7.05 -20.92
C ILE A 315 4.98 -6.46 -21.12
N SER A 316 5.19 -5.80 -22.26
CA SER A 316 6.45 -5.13 -22.54
C SER A 316 6.70 -3.98 -21.53
N PRO A 317 7.94 -3.79 -21.05
CA PRO A 317 8.33 -2.64 -20.25
C PRO A 317 7.97 -1.30 -20.89
N LYS A 318 8.08 -1.24 -22.22
CA LYS A 318 7.74 -0.06 -23.02
C LYS A 318 6.26 0.32 -22.86
N ASP A 319 5.35 -0.65 -22.87
CA ASP A 319 3.91 -0.38 -22.73
C ASP A 319 3.56 0.09 -21.32
N LEU A 320 4.17 -0.49 -20.29
CA LEU A 320 4.03 -0.02 -18.91
C LEU A 320 4.53 1.42 -18.75
N LEU A 321 5.72 1.74 -19.30
CA LEU A 321 6.23 3.11 -19.24
C LEU A 321 5.41 4.08 -20.09
N ASN A 322 4.91 3.66 -21.25
CA ASN A 322 3.99 4.46 -22.08
C ASN A 322 2.77 4.90 -21.28
N ARG A 323 2.18 3.99 -20.50
CA ARG A 323 1.04 4.29 -19.62
C ARG A 323 1.36 5.33 -18.56
N TRP A 324 2.62 5.44 -18.15
CA TRP A 324 3.09 6.34 -17.10
C TRP A 324 3.89 7.56 -17.59
N ILE A 325 3.99 7.81 -18.91
CA ILE A 325 4.65 9.03 -19.43
C ILE A 325 4.05 10.28 -18.78
N VAL A 326 2.75 10.50 -18.98
CA VAL A 326 2.06 11.68 -18.49
C VAL A 326 1.99 11.70 -16.95
N PRO A 327 1.65 10.59 -16.26
CA PRO A 327 1.72 10.53 -14.80
C PRO A 327 3.07 10.93 -14.19
N LEU A 328 4.19 10.49 -14.76
CA LEU A 328 5.53 10.78 -14.24
C LEU A 328 6.01 12.20 -14.56
N GLU A 329 5.56 12.79 -15.68
CA GLU A 329 5.91 14.15 -16.09
C GLU A 329 5.03 15.21 -15.41
N GLU A 330 3.72 15.07 -15.56
CA GLU A 330 2.73 16.11 -15.21
C GLU A 330 2.11 15.90 -13.82
N ARG A 331 2.45 14.80 -13.13
CA ARG A 331 1.88 14.45 -11.82
C ARG A 331 0.35 14.29 -11.85
N VAL A 332 -0.18 13.86 -12.99
CA VAL A 332 -1.60 13.63 -13.22
C VAL A 332 -1.79 12.33 -13.99
N ASP A 333 -2.70 11.49 -13.49
CA ASP A 333 -3.16 10.29 -14.18
C ASP A 333 -4.57 10.49 -14.75
N PHE A 334 -4.80 9.97 -15.95
CA PHE A 334 -6.07 10.05 -16.65
C PHE A 334 -6.73 8.68 -16.65
N LEU A 335 -7.89 8.60 -16.00
CA LEU A 335 -8.67 7.38 -15.93
C LEU A 335 -9.94 7.54 -16.76
N THR A 336 -10.43 6.41 -17.29
CA THR A 336 -11.58 6.39 -18.19
C THR A 336 -12.62 5.41 -17.67
N PHE A 337 -13.86 5.86 -17.50
CA PHE A 337 -14.99 4.97 -17.24
C PHE A 337 -15.33 4.13 -18.48
N HIS A 338 -16.03 3.00 -18.33
CA HIS A 338 -16.51 2.19 -19.47
C HIS A 338 -17.43 2.98 -20.42
N THR A 339 -18.02 4.09 -19.95
CA THR A 339 -18.81 5.03 -20.74
C THR A 339 -17.97 5.91 -21.66
N GLY A 340 -16.63 5.86 -21.56
CA GLY A 340 -15.69 6.71 -22.28
C GLY A 340 -15.42 8.06 -21.61
N LYS A 341 -16.14 8.41 -20.53
CA LYS A 341 -15.86 9.65 -19.77
C LYS A 341 -14.49 9.56 -19.12
N LYS A 342 -13.61 10.52 -19.44
CA LYS A 342 -12.28 10.68 -18.87
C LYS A 342 -12.29 11.67 -17.71
N PHE A 343 -11.42 11.44 -16.74
CA PHE A 343 -11.16 12.37 -15.66
C PHE A 343 -9.70 12.28 -15.20
N ALA A 344 -9.23 13.34 -14.56
CA ALA A 344 -7.86 13.47 -14.07
C ALA A 344 -7.81 13.27 -12.56
N VAL A 345 -6.77 12.59 -12.08
CA VAL A 345 -6.45 12.44 -10.66
C VAL A 345 -4.98 12.78 -10.39
N PRO A 346 -4.63 13.36 -9.23
CA PRO A 346 -3.24 13.56 -8.84
C PRO A 346 -2.47 12.25 -8.86
N PHE A 347 -1.27 12.29 -9.41
CA PHE A 347 -0.31 11.19 -9.38
C PHE A 347 0.76 11.49 -8.33
N GLU A 348 0.38 11.34 -7.07
CA GLU A 348 1.21 11.51 -5.88
C GLU A 348 1.76 10.16 -5.40
N THR A 349 1.94 9.20 -6.30
CA THR A 349 2.50 7.87 -6.01
C THR A 349 4.00 7.86 -6.28
N PHE A 350 4.80 7.40 -5.31
CA PHE A 350 6.22 7.17 -5.53
C PHE A 350 6.42 5.80 -6.19
N ILE A 351 6.80 5.78 -7.47
CA ILE A 351 7.02 4.51 -8.18
C ILE A 351 8.47 4.04 -8.03
N ILE A 352 8.66 2.80 -7.63
CA ILE A 352 9.96 2.12 -7.66
C ILE A 352 9.92 1.01 -8.70
N PHE A 353 10.84 1.04 -9.65
CA PHE A 353 11.10 -0.07 -10.57
C PHE A 353 12.32 -0.84 -10.07
N SER A 354 12.21 -2.14 -9.85
CA SER A 354 13.33 -3.01 -9.47
C SER A 354 13.59 -4.01 -10.58
N THR A 355 14.84 -4.12 -11.05
CA THR A 355 15.19 -5.06 -12.12
C THR A 355 16.60 -5.62 -11.99
N ASN A 356 16.79 -6.79 -12.60
CA ASN A 356 18.09 -7.42 -12.80
C ASN A 356 18.66 -7.15 -14.20
N ILE A 357 17.90 -6.46 -15.05
CA ILE A 357 18.24 -6.18 -16.45
C ILE A 357 18.81 -4.75 -16.52
N ASP A 358 19.78 -4.53 -17.40
CA ASP A 358 20.31 -3.17 -17.61
C ASP A 358 19.20 -2.24 -18.12
N PRO A 359 18.99 -1.06 -17.50
CA PRO A 359 17.99 -0.09 -17.94
C PRO A 359 18.05 0.24 -19.45
N GLU A 360 19.24 0.31 -20.04
CA GLU A 360 19.43 0.63 -21.47
C GLU A 360 18.91 -0.47 -22.40
N SER A 361 18.81 -1.70 -21.89
CA SER A 361 18.26 -2.84 -22.64
C SER A 361 16.74 -3.00 -22.49
N LEU A 362 16.13 -2.30 -21.53
CA LEU A 362 14.68 -2.36 -21.31
C LEU A 362 13.92 -1.36 -22.18
N VAL A 363 14.42 -0.14 -22.30
CA VAL A 363 13.76 0.98 -22.98
C VAL A 363 14.76 2.00 -23.51
N ASP A 364 14.30 2.88 -24.41
CA ASP A 364 15.13 3.92 -24.98
C ASP A 364 15.51 5.03 -23.98
N GLU A 365 16.49 5.84 -24.38
CA GLU A 365 17.00 6.95 -23.58
C GLU A 365 15.93 7.99 -23.25
N ALA A 366 14.95 8.19 -24.15
CA ALA A 366 13.88 9.16 -23.94
C ALA A 366 12.97 8.74 -22.76
N PHE A 367 12.72 7.45 -22.57
CA PHE A 367 12.05 6.94 -21.37
C PHE A 367 12.90 7.05 -20.12
N LEU A 368 14.17 6.64 -20.21
CA LEU A 368 15.07 6.72 -19.06
C LEU A 368 15.17 8.16 -18.52
N ARG A 369 15.11 9.19 -19.36
CA ARG A 369 15.10 10.60 -18.92
C ARG A 369 13.91 10.96 -18.02
N ARG A 370 12.77 10.25 -18.11
CA ARG A 370 11.58 10.46 -17.27
C ARG A 370 11.69 9.80 -15.90
N ILE A 371 12.58 8.82 -15.75
CA ILE A 371 12.85 8.20 -14.47
C ILE A 371 13.92 9.03 -13.74
N ARG A 372 13.50 9.71 -12.68
CA ARG A 372 14.28 10.79 -12.09
C ARG A 372 15.53 10.30 -11.37
N HIS A 373 15.40 9.21 -10.62
CA HIS A 373 16.51 8.62 -9.88
C HIS A 373 16.78 7.20 -10.40
N LYS A 374 18.06 6.89 -10.66
CA LYS A 374 18.51 5.57 -11.12
C LYS A 374 19.67 5.13 -10.25
N LEU A 375 19.50 4.07 -9.49
CA LEU A 375 20.47 3.58 -8.53
C LEU A 375 20.95 2.18 -8.94
N ASN A 376 22.26 2.05 -9.15
CA ASN A 376 22.88 0.76 -9.37
C ASN A 376 23.22 0.11 -8.03
N VAL A 377 22.55 -1.00 -7.72
CA VAL A 377 22.83 -1.85 -6.57
C VAL A 377 23.76 -2.97 -7.02
N ALA A 378 25.05 -2.64 -7.04
CA ALA A 378 26.12 -3.53 -7.49
C ALA A 378 26.38 -4.68 -6.50
N ASN A 379 27.23 -5.63 -6.92
CA ASN A 379 27.77 -6.64 -6.05
C ASN A 379 28.60 -6.00 -4.92
N PRO A 380 28.56 -6.54 -3.68
CA PRO A 380 29.35 -6.03 -2.57
C PRO A 380 30.84 -6.19 -2.83
N THR A 381 31.62 -5.23 -2.32
CA THR A 381 33.08 -5.37 -2.16
C THR A 381 33.40 -6.45 -1.13
N GLU A 382 34.64 -6.96 -1.09
CA GLU A 382 35.06 -7.96 -0.09
C GLU A 382 34.80 -7.49 1.35
N LYS A 383 35.09 -6.21 1.64
CA LYS A 383 34.83 -5.60 2.97
C LYS A 383 33.34 -5.57 3.31
N GLN A 384 32.49 -5.23 2.34
CA GLN A 384 31.05 -5.25 2.52
C GLN A 384 30.54 -6.69 2.69
N PHE A 385 31.01 -7.63 1.86
CA PHE A 385 30.63 -9.03 1.91
C PHE A 385 30.99 -9.67 3.26
N TYR A 386 32.18 -9.39 3.79
CA TYR A 386 32.58 -9.78 5.15
C TYR A 386 31.58 -9.27 6.19
N ARG A 387 31.23 -7.98 6.15
CA ARG A 387 30.26 -7.38 7.09
C ARG A 387 28.86 -8.01 6.97
N ILE A 388 28.41 -8.28 5.75
CA ILE A 388 27.14 -9.00 5.50
C ILE A 388 27.19 -10.39 6.14
N PHE A 389 28.29 -11.11 5.98
CA PHE A 389 28.46 -12.45 6.53
C PHE A 389 28.42 -12.46 8.06
N VAL A 390 29.14 -11.53 8.69
CA VAL A 390 29.12 -11.35 10.15
C VAL A 390 27.70 -11.08 10.65
N ASN A 391 26.97 -10.16 9.99
CA ASN A 391 25.59 -9.84 10.35
C ASN A 391 24.67 -11.06 10.18
N ALA A 392 24.78 -11.79 9.07
CA ALA A 392 23.97 -12.97 8.79
C ALA A 392 24.21 -14.11 9.79
N CYS A 393 25.45 -14.30 10.25
CA CYS A 393 25.83 -15.20 11.35
C CYS A 393 25.14 -14.80 12.65
N HIS A 394 25.25 -13.52 13.03
CA HIS A 394 24.64 -12.99 14.26
C HIS A 394 23.10 -13.15 14.26
N GLU A 395 22.43 -12.83 13.14
CA GLU A 395 20.98 -12.99 12.99
C GLU A 395 20.51 -14.44 13.15
N ARG A 396 21.35 -15.41 12.79
CA ARG A 396 21.09 -16.86 12.89
C ARG A 396 21.57 -17.49 14.18
N GLY A 397 22.22 -16.72 15.07
CA GLY A 397 22.83 -17.24 16.28
C GLY A 397 24.03 -18.17 16.03
N ILE A 398 24.69 -18.04 14.87
CA ILE A 398 25.90 -18.79 14.53
C ILE A 398 27.11 -17.91 14.84
N ALA A 399 28.09 -18.42 15.60
CA ALA A 399 29.33 -17.71 15.84
C ALA A 399 30.13 -17.58 14.52
N PHE A 400 30.54 -16.36 14.18
CA PHE A 400 31.35 -16.11 13.00
C PHE A 400 32.79 -16.60 13.23
N ASP A 401 33.30 -17.41 12.31
CA ASP A 401 34.69 -17.89 12.33
C ASP A 401 35.48 -17.36 11.12
N THR A 402 36.48 -16.53 11.39
CA THR A 402 37.29 -15.88 10.35
C THR A 402 38.06 -16.90 9.51
N SER A 403 38.54 -18.00 10.10
CA SER A 403 39.34 -18.99 9.39
C SER A 403 38.51 -19.76 8.34
N THR A 404 37.31 -20.17 8.73
CA THR A 404 36.32 -20.83 7.86
C THR A 404 35.80 -19.87 6.79
N PHE A 405 35.60 -18.59 7.13
CA PHE A 405 35.25 -17.57 6.14
C PHE A 405 36.33 -17.44 5.05
N ILE A 406 37.60 -17.34 5.44
CA ILE A 406 38.72 -17.25 4.49
C ILE A 406 38.79 -18.52 3.61
N HIS A 407 38.58 -19.70 4.19
CA HIS A 407 38.48 -20.96 3.46
C HIS A 407 37.34 -20.93 2.42
N LEU A 408 36.15 -20.50 2.81
CA LEU A 408 35.00 -20.36 1.91
C LEU A 408 35.31 -19.41 0.73
N ILE A 409 35.88 -18.23 1.02
CA ILE A 409 36.21 -17.22 0.00
C ILE A 409 37.23 -17.77 -1.01
N ARG A 410 38.31 -18.41 -0.54
CA ARG A 410 39.33 -18.95 -1.45
C ARG A 410 38.75 -20.04 -2.36
N ASN A 411 38.19 -21.08 -1.76
CA ASN A 411 37.85 -22.31 -2.49
C ASN A 411 36.55 -22.19 -3.32
N TYR A 412 35.59 -21.37 -2.90
CA TYR A 412 34.29 -21.30 -3.58
C TYR A 412 34.04 -20.00 -4.33
N TYR A 413 34.83 -18.94 -4.06
CA TYR A 413 34.70 -17.67 -4.78
C TYR A 413 35.87 -17.39 -5.70
N LEU A 414 37.09 -17.32 -5.15
CA LEU A 414 38.27 -16.95 -5.94
C LEU A 414 38.63 -18.03 -6.96
N ASP A 415 38.77 -19.29 -6.52
CA ASP A 415 39.18 -20.41 -7.38
C ASP A 415 38.18 -20.68 -8.51
N ALA A 416 36.90 -20.38 -8.28
CA ALA A 416 35.82 -20.57 -9.23
C ALA A 416 35.40 -19.28 -9.97
N GLY A 417 36.08 -18.15 -9.72
CA GLY A 417 35.74 -16.86 -10.34
C GLY A 417 34.32 -16.36 -10.05
N ARG A 418 33.70 -16.74 -8.92
CA ARG A 418 32.32 -16.37 -8.58
C ARG A 418 32.24 -14.97 -8.02
N SER A 419 31.26 -14.19 -8.48
CA SER A 419 30.97 -12.88 -7.92
C SER A 419 30.37 -12.98 -6.51
N LEU A 420 30.76 -12.06 -5.65
CA LEU A 420 30.14 -11.87 -4.33
C LEU A 420 28.73 -11.31 -4.50
N LYS A 421 27.71 -11.91 -3.87
CA LYS A 421 26.33 -11.38 -3.85
C LYS A 421 25.84 -11.27 -2.42
N ALA A 422 25.09 -10.21 -2.11
CA ALA A 422 24.66 -9.95 -0.73
C ALA A 422 23.74 -11.05 -0.15
N CYS A 423 23.07 -11.84 -0.98
CA CYS A 423 22.23 -12.95 -0.53
C CYS A 423 23.02 -14.21 -0.15
N HIS A 424 24.22 -14.41 -0.69
CA HIS A 424 24.93 -15.67 -0.49
C HIS A 424 25.18 -16.01 0.98
N PRO A 425 25.59 -15.08 1.88
CA PRO A 425 25.82 -15.43 3.28
C PRO A 425 24.56 -15.96 3.96
N ARG A 426 23.41 -15.34 3.67
CA ARG A 426 22.10 -15.78 4.16
C ARG A 426 21.81 -17.20 3.69
N ASP A 427 21.88 -17.42 2.38
CA ASP A 427 21.49 -18.68 1.76
C ASP A 427 22.43 -19.83 2.16
N LEU A 428 23.75 -19.57 2.24
CA LEU A 428 24.75 -20.54 2.69
C LEU A 428 24.55 -20.91 4.16
N LEU A 429 24.27 -19.94 5.03
CA LEU A 429 24.02 -20.22 6.44
C LEU A 429 22.68 -20.92 6.67
N ASP A 430 21.66 -20.64 5.85
CA ASP A 430 20.41 -21.40 5.87
C ASP A 430 20.65 -22.87 5.50
N GLN A 431 21.46 -23.14 4.47
CA GLN A 431 21.90 -24.49 4.14
C GLN A 431 22.66 -25.16 5.31
N VAL A 432 23.55 -24.43 5.99
CA VAL A 432 24.25 -24.96 7.18
C VAL A 432 23.27 -25.37 8.27
N ILE A 433 22.24 -24.54 8.53
CA ILE A 433 21.20 -24.85 9.52
C ILE A 433 20.42 -26.10 9.10
N ASP A 434 20.02 -26.20 7.83
CA ASP A 434 19.29 -27.35 7.31
C ASP A 434 20.09 -28.65 7.47
N PHE A 435 21.37 -28.64 7.07
CA PHE A 435 22.26 -29.80 7.20
C PHE A 435 22.54 -30.18 8.66
N ALA A 436 22.81 -29.20 9.51
CA ALA A 436 23.06 -29.43 10.93
C ALA A 436 21.81 -30.01 11.62
N THR A 437 20.64 -29.43 11.33
CA THR A 437 19.35 -29.91 11.83
C THR A 437 19.09 -31.37 11.42
N TYR A 438 19.28 -31.68 10.14
CA TYR A 438 19.11 -33.05 9.62
C TYR A 438 20.04 -34.06 10.31
N ARG A 439 21.29 -33.67 10.59
CA ARG A 439 22.29 -34.52 11.26
C ARG A 439 22.16 -34.53 12.79
N GLY A 440 21.24 -33.76 13.38
CA GLY A 440 21.10 -33.63 14.82
C GLY A 440 22.30 -32.99 15.52
N VAL A 441 23.04 -32.13 14.82
CA VAL A 441 24.21 -31.40 15.37
C VAL A 441 23.91 -29.90 15.48
N THR A 442 24.66 -29.21 16.34
CA THR A 442 24.53 -27.75 16.49
C THR A 442 25.01 -27.02 15.23
N PRO A 443 24.22 -26.09 14.66
CA PRO A 443 24.67 -25.26 13.54
C PRO A 443 25.89 -24.43 13.93
N THR A 444 27.00 -24.61 13.22
CA THR A 444 28.26 -23.89 13.45
C THR A 444 28.91 -23.53 12.12
N MET A 445 29.67 -22.43 12.09
CA MET A 445 30.45 -22.02 10.93
C MET A 445 31.75 -22.85 10.85
N SER A 446 31.64 -24.16 10.78
CA SER A 446 32.78 -25.08 10.60
C SER A 446 33.08 -25.32 9.13
N VAL A 447 34.33 -25.63 8.80
CA VAL A 447 34.76 -25.96 7.43
C VAL A 447 33.91 -27.10 6.84
N GLU A 448 33.61 -28.14 7.61
CA GLU A 448 32.80 -29.28 7.15
C GLU A 448 31.38 -28.85 6.72
N LEU A 449 30.65 -28.14 7.59
CA LEU A 449 29.28 -27.73 7.29
C LEU A 449 29.25 -26.67 6.18
N MET A 450 30.25 -25.78 6.14
CA MET A 450 30.33 -24.75 5.12
C MET A 450 30.65 -25.33 3.74
N ASP A 451 31.53 -26.33 3.66
CA ASP A 451 31.83 -27.03 2.41
C ASP A 451 30.58 -27.73 1.86
N VAL A 452 29.83 -28.43 2.73
CA VAL A 452 28.60 -29.12 2.32
C VAL A 452 27.55 -28.11 1.83
N ALA A 453 27.35 -27.01 2.57
CA ALA A 453 26.44 -25.94 2.19
C ALA A 453 26.83 -25.28 0.86
N ALA A 454 28.11 -24.96 0.67
CA ALA A 454 28.61 -24.31 -0.53
C ALA A 454 28.51 -25.22 -1.76
N ARG A 455 28.84 -26.52 -1.63
CA ARG A 455 28.69 -27.49 -2.72
C ARG A 455 27.23 -27.65 -3.14
N SER A 456 26.33 -27.76 -2.16
CA SER A 456 24.87 -27.86 -2.39
C SER A 456 24.34 -26.60 -3.10
N TYR A 457 24.69 -25.42 -2.59
CA TYR A 457 24.15 -24.16 -3.10
C TYR A 457 24.72 -23.76 -4.47
N PHE A 458 26.02 -23.95 -4.69
CA PHE A 458 26.69 -23.62 -5.95
C PHE A 458 26.74 -24.78 -6.94
N THR A 459 25.90 -25.81 -6.77
CA THR A 459 25.87 -26.94 -7.72
C THR A 459 25.56 -26.41 -9.12
N ASP A 460 26.43 -26.74 -10.08
CA ASP A 460 26.19 -26.45 -11.49
C ASP A 460 25.06 -27.38 -11.97
N ILE A 461 23.95 -26.79 -12.42
CA ILE A 461 22.91 -27.54 -13.14
C ILE A 461 23.45 -27.74 -14.55
N TYR A 462 23.96 -28.94 -14.82
CA TYR A 462 24.43 -29.37 -16.14
C TYR A 462 23.27 -29.68 -17.10
#